data_AF-A0A938MLS5-F1
#
_entry.id   AF-A0A938MLS5-F1
#
_cell.length_a   1.000
_cell.length_b   1.000
_cell.length_c   1.000
_cell.angle_alpha   90.00
_cell.angle_beta   90.00
_cell.angle_gamma   90.00
#
_symmetry.space_group_name_H-M   'P 1'
#
loop_
_entity.id
_entity.type
_entity.pdbx_description
1 polymer ?
#
loop_
_entity_poly.entity_id
_entity_poly.type
_entity_poly.pdbx_seq_one_letter_code
_entity_poly.pdbx_strand_id
1 'polypeptide(L)'
;MRYVRPLCVLTLVSLASCFSAFAQDTDSDGLPDALEARLGTNPAVAEKLDAVWEKPAAPEEQKPGFFEKPGFSAGRDLRKILLANVAGNRYLWALEFAGDFEFKNTNLLMYVDADNNPKRGQKDKALLGTDFVLWLSDGGRGCHGYSLTGEGASAAPTRFGWLGRRVFFCTDMPLAQQDGKAVCRIFAKVETLEPRAEVASTGWVAVTGQGERTRAKPPIGLQASATGKDSDGDGVPDAIEELLGTNANFAEPLELVHDDKLMADGDKTVNKANYSAERDISKFYFGNVAEDRYLWCIEFGGDYPRANSNFILYLDADNDEKTGRKAGAPGTDYMLGLSEGGAGGTAFAPNGDTVPLP
;
A
#
# COMPACT_ATOMS: atom_id res chain seq x y z
N MET A 1 33.75 63.79 -35.92
CA MET A 1 32.68 62.77 -36.02
C MET A 1 33.17 61.50 -35.36
N ARG A 2 32.72 61.21 -34.13
CA ARG A 2 33.08 60.01 -33.37
C ARG A 2 31.88 59.05 -33.45
N TYR A 3 32.11 57.87 -34.02
CA TYR A 3 31.13 56.79 -34.12
C TYR A 3 30.89 56.16 -32.75
N VAL A 4 29.65 56.21 -32.26
CA VAL A 4 29.18 55.48 -31.08
C VAL A 4 28.63 54.13 -31.56
N ARG A 5 29.19 53.03 -31.05
CA ARG A 5 28.69 51.67 -31.29
C ARG A 5 27.46 51.40 -30.41
N PRO A 6 26.41 50.74 -30.91
CA PRO A 6 25.28 50.36 -30.07
C PRO A 6 25.63 49.14 -29.21
N LEU A 7 25.25 49.21 -27.94
CA LEU A 7 25.36 48.16 -26.95
C LEU A 7 24.24 47.13 -27.22
N CYS A 8 24.60 45.93 -27.69
CA CYS A 8 23.68 44.78 -27.70
C CYS A 8 23.46 44.32 -26.25
N VAL A 9 22.28 44.61 -25.70
CA VAL A 9 21.80 44.01 -24.47
C VAL A 9 21.41 42.57 -24.80
N LEU A 10 22.25 41.63 -24.37
CA LEU A 10 21.98 40.20 -24.46
C LEU A 10 21.02 39.84 -23.32
N THR A 11 19.74 39.69 -23.63
CA THR A 11 18.74 39.20 -22.68
C THR A 11 19.02 37.71 -22.42
N LEU A 12 19.58 37.40 -21.25
CA LEU A 12 19.69 36.04 -20.73
C LEU A 12 18.29 35.54 -20.42
N VAL A 13 17.70 34.79 -21.36
CA VAL A 13 16.51 33.98 -21.11
C VAL A 13 16.94 32.84 -20.20
N SER A 14 16.65 32.98 -18.91
CA SER A 14 16.70 31.90 -17.95
C SER A 14 15.74 30.80 -18.41
N LEU A 15 16.28 29.72 -18.97
CA LEU A 15 15.57 28.44 -19.08
C LEU A 15 15.28 27.98 -17.65
N ALA A 16 14.09 28.31 -17.15
CA ALA A 16 13.48 27.60 -16.05
C ALA A 16 13.38 26.14 -16.50
N SER A 17 14.30 25.33 -16.01
CA SER A 17 14.30 23.90 -16.23
C SER A 17 13.08 23.37 -15.50
N CYS A 18 12.04 23.01 -16.25
CA CYS A 18 10.98 22.15 -15.76
C CYS A 18 11.64 20.79 -15.43
N PHE A 19 12.25 20.69 -14.25
CA PHE A 19 12.53 19.41 -13.65
C PHE A 19 11.16 18.81 -13.35
N SER A 20 10.66 17.96 -14.24
CA SER A 20 9.74 16.92 -13.85
C SER A 20 10.35 16.27 -12.61
N ALA A 21 9.70 16.42 -11.47
CA ALA A 21 10.09 15.72 -10.25
C ALA A 21 9.91 14.22 -10.55
N PHE A 22 10.95 13.57 -11.06
CA PHE A 22 11.02 12.12 -11.00
C PHE A 22 11.01 11.79 -9.53
N ALA A 23 10.04 10.96 -9.12
CA ALA A 23 10.03 10.42 -7.77
C ALA A 23 11.41 9.81 -7.49
N GLN A 24 11.99 10.15 -6.34
CA GLN A 24 13.33 9.72 -5.96
C GLN A 24 13.39 8.18 -5.96
N ASP A 25 14.43 7.62 -6.58
CA ASP A 25 14.74 6.19 -6.64
C ASP A 25 16.23 6.07 -6.29
N THR A 26 16.51 5.85 -5.01
CA THR A 26 17.83 6.02 -4.39
C THR A 26 18.80 4.92 -4.83
N ASP A 27 18.33 3.70 -5.07
CA ASP A 27 19.16 2.57 -5.50
C ASP A 27 19.06 2.24 -7.00
N SER A 28 18.21 2.97 -7.73
CA SER A 28 18.02 2.87 -9.18
C SER A 28 17.52 1.52 -9.66
N ASP A 29 16.72 0.82 -8.85
CA ASP A 29 16.10 -0.45 -9.23
C ASP A 29 14.77 -0.28 -10.00
N GLY A 30 14.29 0.96 -10.11
CA GLY A 30 13.06 1.35 -10.80
C GLY A 30 11.83 1.43 -9.91
N LEU A 31 11.95 1.22 -8.60
CA LEU A 31 10.93 1.52 -7.60
C LEU A 31 11.23 2.87 -6.94
N PRO A 32 10.29 3.83 -6.92
CA PRO A 32 10.47 5.05 -6.16
C PRO A 32 10.53 4.79 -4.65
N ASP A 33 11.36 5.54 -3.92
CA ASP A 33 11.57 5.44 -2.47
C ASP A 33 10.25 5.47 -1.68
N ALA A 34 9.28 6.28 -2.12
CA ALA A 34 7.96 6.38 -1.49
C ALA A 34 7.15 5.08 -1.65
N LEU A 35 7.18 4.48 -2.84
CA LEU A 35 6.55 3.19 -3.10
C LEU A 35 7.24 2.08 -2.31
N GLU A 36 8.56 2.12 -2.21
CA GLU A 36 9.34 1.19 -1.42
C GLU A 36 9.03 1.26 0.08
N ALA A 37 8.95 2.47 0.64
CA ALA A 37 8.54 2.69 2.03
C ALA A 37 7.14 2.12 2.31
N ARG A 38 6.22 2.28 1.36
CA ARG A 38 4.86 1.69 1.42
C ARG A 38 4.89 0.17 1.34
N LEU A 39 5.72 -0.40 0.47
CA LEU A 39 5.89 -1.84 0.32
C LEU A 39 6.70 -2.46 1.47
N GLY A 40 7.43 -1.66 2.25
CA GLY A 40 8.36 -2.13 3.27
C GLY A 40 9.60 -2.79 2.67
N THR A 41 10.08 -2.29 1.52
CA THR A 41 11.44 -2.55 0.99
C THR A 41 12.39 -1.47 1.51
N ASN A 42 13.65 -1.48 1.08
CA ASN A 42 14.65 -0.52 1.55
C ASN A 42 15.19 0.29 0.36
N PRO A 43 14.96 1.61 0.33
CA PRO A 43 15.37 2.44 -0.82
C PRO A 43 16.86 2.56 -1.11
N ALA A 44 17.70 2.07 -0.19
CA ALA A 44 19.13 2.03 -0.41
C ALA A 44 19.63 0.66 -0.91
N VAL A 45 18.74 -0.30 -1.18
CA VAL A 45 19.12 -1.66 -1.57
C VAL A 45 18.22 -2.22 -2.66
N ALA A 46 18.76 -2.17 -3.88
CA ALA A 46 18.09 -2.63 -5.09
C ALA A 46 17.61 -4.08 -4.97
N GLU A 47 16.31 -4.30 -5.19
CA GLU A 47 15.71 -5.62 -5.15
C GLU A 47 15.82 -6.31 -6.51
N LYS A 48 16.55 -7.43 -6.54
CA LYS A 48 16.71 -8.20 -7.78
C LYS A 48 15.44 -9.01 -8.06
N LEU A 49 14.57 -8.48 -8.92
CA LEU A 49 13.38 -9.18 -9.41
C LEU A 49 13.74 -10.24 -10.46
N ASP A 50 13.56 -11.52 -10.12
CA ASP A 50 13.73 -12.64 -11.05
C ASP A 50 12.35 -13.04 -11.62
N ALA A 51 12.24 -13.23 -12.94
CA ALA A 51 10.99 -13.68 -13.56
C ALA A 51 10.70 -15.14 -13.18
N VAL A 52 9.51 -15.40 -12.63
CA VAL A 52 9.03 -16.75 -12.27
C VAL A 52 7.94 -17.26 -13.20
N TRP A 53 7.34 -16.35 -13.98
CA TRP A 53 6.39 -16.67 -15.04
C TRP A 53 6.41 -15.58 -16.12
N GLU A 54 6.32 -15.97 -17.39
CA GLU A 54 6.17 -15.05 -18.51
C GLU A 54 5.19 -15.58 -19.57
N LYS A 55 4.35 -14.70 -20.11
CA LYS A 55 3.52 -14.92 -21.30
C LYS A 55 4.01 -13.98 -22.40
N PRO A 56 4.76 -14.47 -23.40
CA PRO A 56 5.22 -13.63 -24.49
C PRO A 56 4.06 -13.11 -25.33
N ALA A 57 4.27 -11.99 -26.02
CA ALA A 57 3.29 -11.46 -26.94
C ALA A 57 3.12 -12.41 -28.14
N ALA A 58 1.88 -12.78 -28.45
CA ALA A 58 1.59 -13.60 -29.64
C ALA A 58 1.88 -12.79 -30.93
N PRO A 59 2.22 -13.44 -32.06
CA PRO A 59 2.47 -12.73 -33.32
C PRO A 59 1.32 -11.81 -33.75
N GLU A 60 0.08 -12.22 -33.46
CA GLU A 60 -1.14 -11.48 -33.72
C GLU A 60 -1.20 -10.16 -32.94
N GLU A 61 -0.62 -10.14 -31.74
CA GLU A 61 -0.58 -8.97 -30.85
C GLU A 61 0.40 -7.90 -31.34
N GLN A 62 1.31 -8.27 -32.24
CA GLN A 62 2.27 -7.35 -32.86
C GLN A 62 1.67 -6.60 -34.05
N LYS A 63 0.47 -6.98 -34.50
CA LYS A 63 -0.22 -6.33 -35.62
C LYS A 63 -0.76 -4.96 -35.17
N PRO A 64 -0.61 -3.89 -35.97
CA PRO A 64 -1.19 -2.58 -35.66
C PRO A 64 -2.70 -2.68 -35.38
N GLY A 65 -3.17 -1.95 -34.36
CA GLY A 65 -4.58 -1.96 -33.94
C GLY A 65 -5.03 -3.19 -33.15
N PHE A 66 -4.15 -4.15 -32.81
CA PHE A 66 -4.55 -5.29 -31.99
C PHE A 66 -5.11 -4.86 -30.63
N PHE A 67 -4.45 -3.91 -29.97
CA PHE A 67 -4.86 -3.39 -28.67
C PHE A 67 -6.08 -2.47 -28.71
N GLU A 68 -6.55 -2.09 -29.90
CA GLU A 68 -7.76 -1.27 -30.11
C GLU A 68 -9.02 -2.13 -30.29
N LYS A 69 -8.89 -3.46 -30.24
CA LYS A 69 -10.01 -4.38 -30.37
C LYS A 69 -11.03 -4.16 -29.23
N PRO A 70 -12.34 -4.08 -29.53
CA PRO A 70 -13.37 -3.98 -28.52
C PRO A 70 -13.26 -5.10 -27.48
N GLY A 71 -13.26 -4.73 -26.19
CA GLY A 71 -13.18 -5.65 -25.06
C GLY A 71 -11.76 -6.09 -24.67
N PHE A 72 -10.72 -5.69 -25.40
CA PHE A 72 -9.35 -5.87 -24.95
C PHE A 72 -8.89 -4.72 -24.05
N SER A 73 -8.15 -5.04 -22.98
CA SER A 73 -7.45 -4.03 -22.17
C SER A 73 -6.02 -4.47 -21.91
N ALA A 74 -5.06 -3.66 -22.38
CA ALA A 74 -3.64 -3.90 -22.14
C ALA A 74 -3.31 -3.85 -20.63
N GLY A 75 -4.04 -3.01 -19.88
CA GLY A 75 -3.90 -2.85 -18.43
C GLY A 75 -4.45 -4.02 -17.59
N ARG A 76 -5.15 -4.98 -18.23
CA ARG A 76 -5.64 -6.20 -17.59
C ARG A 76 -4.98 -7.48 -18.13
N ASP A 77 -4.10 -7.36 -19.11
CA ASP A 77 -3.43 -8.49 -19.75
C ASP A 77 -2.06 -8.75 -19.10
N LEU A 78 -2.06 -9.67 -18.14
CA LEU A 78 -0.88 -10.05 -17.35
C LEU A 78 0.17 -10.76 -18.22
N ARG A 79 1.42 -10.28 -18.17
CA ARG A 79 2.54 -10.74 -19.01
C ARG A 79 3.69 -11.33 -18.24
N LYS A 80 3.98 -10.85 -17.04
CA LYS A 80 5.05 -11.41 -16.20
C LYS A 80 4.66 -11.43 -14.73
N ILE A 81 5.21 -12.40 -14.03
CA ILE A 81 5.29 -12.38 -12.57
C ILE A 81 6.77 -12.48 -12.22
N LEU A 82 7.25 -11.50 -11.45
CA LEU A 82 8.61 -11.46 -10.94
C LEU A 82 8.60 -11.58 -9.42
N LEU A 83 9.68 -12.12 -8.86
CA LEU A 83 9.84 -12.37 -7.43
C LEU A 83 11.22 -11.92 -6.95
N ALA A 84 11.25 -11.24 -5.81
CA ALA A 84 12.47 -10.94 -5.06
C ALA A 84 12.28 -11.31 -3.58
N ASN A 85 13.38 -11.73 -2.92
CA ASN A 85 13.42 -11.81 -1.46
C ASN A 85 14.02 -10.52 -0.90
N VAL A 86 13.20 -9.77 -0.16
CA VAL A 86 13.59 -8.50 0.46
C VAL A 86 14.43 -8.75 1.71
N ALA A 87 13.89 -9.56 2.62
CA ALA A 87 14.49 -9.91 3.91
C ALA A 87 13.69 -10.98 4.64
N GLY A 88 14.33 -11.99 5.24
CA GLY A 88 13.66 -13.10 5.91
C GLY A 88 12.58 -13.73 5.02
N ASN A 89 11.38 -13.89 5.56
CA ASN A 89 10.20 -14.36 4.82
C ASN A 89 9.40 -13.23 4.12
N ARG A 90 10.00 -12.05 3.88
CA ARG A 90 9.38 -10.97 3.10
C ARG A 90 9.73 -11.11 1.63
N TYR A 91 8.70 -11.29 0.82
CA TYR A 91 8.80 -11.43 -0.62
C TYR A 91 8.07 -10.30 -1.32
N LEU A 92 8.72 -9.74 -2.34
CA LEU A 92 8.14 -8.77 -3.27
C LEU A 92 7.76 -9.51 -4.56
N TRP A 93 6.47 -9.48 -4.87
CA TRP A 93 5.90 -9.97 -6.12
C TRP A 93 5.59 -8.79 -7.03
N ALA A 94 6.08 -8.80 -8.26
CA ALA A 94 5.74 -7.80 -9.27
C ALA A 94 4.98 -8.46 -10.43
N LEU A 95 3.74 -8.04 -10.63
CA LEU A 95 2.87 -8.49 -11.71
C LEU A 95 2.88 -7.43 -12.81
N GLU A 96 3.46 -7.76 -13.95
CA GLU A 96 3.64 -6.83 -15.08
C GLU A 96 2.61 -7.09 -16.17
N PHE A 97 1.90 -6.04 -16.58
CA PHE A 97 0.86 -6.04 -17.59
C PHE A 97 1.35 -5.52 -18.95
N ALA A 98 0.59 -5.77 -20.01
CA ALA A 98 0.93 -5.29 -21.36
C ALA A 98 0.88 -3.76 -21.49
N GLY A 99 0.09 -3.09 -20.66
CA GLY A 99 -0.01 -1.63 -20.55
C GLY A 99 -0.20 -1.21 -19.10
N ASP A 100 -0.37 0.09 -18.87
CA ASP A 100 -0.58 0.63 -17.52
C ASP A 100 -1.76 -0.04 -16.84
N PHE A 101 -1.59 -0.41 -15.56
CA PHE A 101 -2.55 -1.21 -14.84
C PHE A 101 -3.88 -0.48 -14.70
N GLU A 102 -4.96 -1.13 -15.15
CA GLU A 102 -6.31 -0.56 -15.11
C GLU A 102 -7.00 -1.02 -13.82
N PHE A 103 -7.01 -0.18 -12.79
CA PHE A 103 -7.58 -0.54 -11.48
C PHE A 103 -9.12 -0.60 -11.47
N LYS A 104 -9.77 0.36 -12.14
CA LYS A 104 -11.23 0.45 -12.17
C LYS A 104 -11.84 -0.83 -12.75
N ASN A 105 -12.95 -1.30 -12.17
CA ASN A 105 -13.65 -2.52 -12.60
C ASN A 105 -12.76 -3.77 -12.69
N THR A 106 -11.63 -3.81 -11.98
CA THR A 106 -10.69 -4.93 -12.01
C THR A 106 -10.70 -5.66 -10.69
N ASN A 107 -10.55 -6.98 -10.75
CA ASN A 107 -10.28 -7.84 -9.63
C ASN A 107 -9.05 -8.69 -9.94
N LEU A 108 -7.91 -8.33 -9.36
CA LEU A 108 -6.66 -9.06 -9.48
C LEU A 108 -6.50 -9.96 -8.25
N LEU A 109 -6.40 -11.27 -8.45
CA LEU A 109 -6.16 -12.25 -7.40
C LEU A 109 -4.86 -13.02 -7.65
N MET A 110 -4.15 -13.35 -6.57
CA MET A 110 -3.05 -14.30 -6.60
C MET A 110 -3.23 -15.32 -5.47
N TYR A 111 -3.40 -16.58 -5.87
CA TYR A 111 -3.46 -17.74 -5.00
C TYR A 111 -2.04 -18.28 -4.82
N VAL A 112 -1.61 -18.49 -3.58
CA VAL A 112 -0.28 -18.99 -3.24
C VAL A 112 -0.42 -20.27 -2.40
N ASP A 113 0.11 -21.37 -2.92
CA ASP A 113 0.39 -22.61 -2.19
C ASP A 113 1.81 -22.47 -1.63
N ALA A 114 1.89 -21.91 -0.42
CA ALA A 114 3.10 -21.43 0.20
C ALA A 114 3.91 -22.58 0.80
N ASP A 115 3.26 -23.61 1.33
CA ASP A 115 3.92 -24.83 1.83
C ASP A 115 4.26 -25.84 0.72
N ASN A 116 3.86 -25.53 -0.52
CA ASN A 116 4.07 -26.33 -1.73
C ASN A 116 3.44 -27.73 -1.62
N ASN A 117 2.30 -27.83 -0.94
CA ASN A 117 1.57 -29.07 -0.74
C ASN A 117 0.11 -28.96 -1.21
N PRO A 118 -0.23 -29.51 -2.40
CA PRO A 118 -1.59 -29.48 -2.96
C PRO A 118 -2.66 -30.19 -2.11
N LYS A 119 -2.32 -30.78 -0.97
CA LYS A 119 -3.30 -31.45 -0.08
C LYS A 119 -3.71 -30.58 1.11
N ARG A 120 -2.98 -29.50 1.37
CA ARG A 120 -3.19 -28.57 2.50
C ARG A 120 -3.84 -27.28 2.00
N GLY A 121 -4.18 -26.37 2.90
CA GLY A 121 -4.88 -25.13 2.52
C GLY A 121 -6.30 -25.35 2.01
N GLN A 122 -6.77 -24.40 1.19
CA GLN A 122 -8.07 -24.37 0.52
C GLN A 122 -8.42 -25.71 -0.17
N LYS A 123 -9.69 -26.12 -0.05
CA LYS A 123 -10.24 -27.40 -0.53
C LYS A 123 -11.07 -27.32 -1.80
N ASP A 124 -11.36 -26.12 -2.32
CA ASP A 124 -11.94 -25.98 -3.65
C ASP A 124 -11.06 -26.67 -4.69
N LYS A 125 -11.67 -27.50 -5.56
CA LYS A 125 -10.93 -28.32 -6.52
C LYS A 125 -10.08 -27.50 -7.51
N ALA A 126 -10.51 -26.30 -7.88
CA ALA A 126 -9.77 -25.43 -8.79
C ALA A 126 -8.59 -24.72 -8.09
N LEU A 127 -8.68 -24.54 -6.77
CA LEU A 127 -7.76 -23.74 -5.95
C LEU A 127 -7.05 -24.57 -4.87
N LEU A 128 -7.03 -25.89 -5.06
CA LEU A 128 -6.56 -26.85 -4.08
C LEU A 128 -5.08 -26.64 -3.75
N GLY A 129 -4.77 -26.53 -2.46
CA GLY A 129 -3.40 -26.22 -2.00
C GLY A 129 -3.19 -24.76 -1.60
N THR A 130 -4.14 -23.86 -1.86
CA THR A 130 -3.92 -22.44 -1.56
C THR A 130 -3.85 -22.20 -0.06
N ASP A 131 -2.72 -21.67 0.41
CA ASP A 131 -2.55 -21.19 1.78
C ASP A 131 -2.93 -19.71 1.90
N PHE A 132 -2.66 -18.91 0.86
CA PHE A 132 -2.95 -17.48 0.87
C PHE A 132 -3.61 -17.01 -0.42
N VAL A 133 -4.62 -16.14 -0.28
CA VAL A 133 -5.21 -15.40 -1.40
C VAL A 133 -4.92 -13.94 -1.20
N LEU A 134 -4.14 -13.36 -2.10
CA LEU A 134 -3.91 -11.93 -2.18
C LEU A 134 -4.88 -11.36 -3.22
N TRP A 135 -5.52 -10.24 -2.91
CA TRP A 135 -6.34 -9.55 -3.91
C TRP A 135 -6.15 -8.03 -3.88
N LEU A 136 -6.24 -7.45 -5.06
CA LEU A 136 -6.35 -6.01 -5.30
C LEU A 136 -7.49 -5.81 -6.29
N SER A 137 -8.55 -5.14 -5.84
CA SER A 137 -9.74 -4.87 -6.66
C SER A 137 -10.23 -3.44 -6.46
N ASP A 138 -11.05 -2.98 -7.39
CA ASP A 138 -11.79 -1.71 -7.29
C ASP A 138 -12.69 -1.65 -6.04
N GLY A 139 -13.04 -2.80 -5.45
CA GLY A 139 -13.81 -2.93 -4.22
C GLY A 139 -12.98 -3.21 -2.97
N GLY A 140 -11.64 -3.08 -3.03
CA GLY A 140 -10.75 -3.20 -1.88
C GLY A 140 -9.54 -4.09 -2.12
N ARG A 141 -8.77 -4.33 -1.06
CA ARG A 141 -7.51 -5.09 -1.12
C ARG A 141 -7.29 -5.87 0.16
N GLY A 142 -6.56 -6.98 0.07
CA GLY A 142 -6.23 -7.73 1.27
C GLY A 142 -5.56 -9.07 1.02
N CYS A 143 -5.38 -9.79 2.12
CA CYS A 143 -4.89 -11.16 2.14
C CYS A 143 -5.85 -11.99 2.99
N HIS A 144 -6.16 -13.20 2.53
CA HIS A 144 -6.85 -14.21 3.31
C HIS A 144 -5.94 -15.41 3.47
N GLY A 145 -5.82 -15.93 4.69
CA GLY A 145 -5.05 -17.14 4.98
C GLY A 145 -5.95 -18.35 5.16
N TYR A 146 -5.45 -19.53 4.80
CA TYR A 146 -6.08 -20.83 5.06
C TYR A 146 -5.22 -21.65 6.00
N SER A 147 -5.87 -22.42 6.87
CA SER A 147 -5.21 -23.42 7.70
C SER A 147 -4.79 -24.63 6.85
N LEU A 148 -4.00 -25.53 7.44
CA LEU A 148 -3.63 -26.81 6.79
C LEU A 148 -4.86 -27.65 6.40
N THR A 149 -5.95 -27.51 7.14
CA THR A 149 -7.23 -28.22 6.97
C THR A 149 -8.24 -27.45 6.11
N GLY A 150 -7.93 -26.20 5.74
CA GLY A 150 -8.70 -25.39 4.78
C GLY A 150 -9.73 -24.47 5.40
N GLU A 151 -9.78 -24.33 6.73
CA GLU A 151 -10.53 -23.26 7.39
C GLU A 151 -9.81 -21.91 7.26
N GLY A 152 -10.52 -20.81 7.50
CA GLY A 152 -9.92 -19.48 7.55
C GLY A 152 -8.86 -19.39 8.65
N ALA A 153 -7.71 -18.80 8.32
CA ALA A 153 -6.58 -18.59 9.20
C ALA A 153 -6.10 -17.13 9.14
N SER A 154 -5.11 -16.81 9.97
CA SER A 154 -4.47 -15.50 9.97
C SER A 154 -3.90 -15.18 8.58
N ALA A 155 -4.25 -14.00 8.07
CA ALA A 155 -3.67 -13.47 6.84
C ALA A 155 -2.18 -13.19 7.00
N ALA A 156 -1.43 -13.29 5.90
CA ALA A 156 -0.06 -12.79 5.85
C ALA A 156 -0.08 -11.25 5.77
N PRO A 157 0.75 -10.54 6.55
CA PRO A 157 0.90 -9.10 6.41
C PRO A 157 1.28 -8.73 4.97
N THR A 158 0.38 -8.05 4.28
CA THR A 158 0.49 -7.79 2.83
C THR A 158 0.31 -6.31 2.54
N ARG A 159 1.20 -5.77 1.70
CA ARG A 159 1.17 -4.39 1.23
C ARG A 159 1.08 -4.37 -0.28
N PHE A 160 0.43 -3.34 -0.78
CA PHE A 160 0.06 -3.20 -2.18
C PHE A 160 0.52 -1.85 -2.70
N GLY A 161 1.04 -1.84 -3.92
CA GLY A 161 1.30 -0.63 -4.69
C GLY A 161 1.29 -0.95 -6.18
N TRP A 162 1.28 0.07 -7.02
CA TRP A 162 1.41 -0.11 -8.46
C TRP A 162 2.10 1.10 -9.06
N LEU A 163 2.79 0.89 -10.17
CA LEU A 163 3.52 1.92 -10.90
C LEU A 163 3.42 1.61 -12.39
N GLY A 164 2.69 2.45 -13.13
CA GLY A 164 2.36 2.21 -14.53
C GLY A 164 1.79 0.81 -14.74
N ARG A 165 2.48 -0.01 -15.53
CA ARG A 165 2.10 -1.39 -15.87
C ARG A 165 2.38 -2.45 -14.80
N ARG A 166 2.96 -2.11 -13.66
CA ARG A 166 3.34 -3.08 -12.62
C ARG A 166 2.47 -2.93 -11.39
N VAL A 167 1.97 -4.06 -10.88
CA VAL A 167 1.34 -4.16 -9.57
C VAL A 167 2.27 -4.95 -8.64
N PHE A 168 2.46 -4.44 -7.44
CA PHE A 168 3.35 -5.01 -6.43
C PHE A 168 2.57 -5.53 -5.25
N PHE A 169 2.81 -6.79 -4.89
CA PHE A 169 2.41 -7.36 -3.61
C PHE A 169 3.66 -7.63 -2.80
N CYS A 170 3.81 -6.97 -1.66
CA CYS A 170 4.89 -7.28 -0.72
C CYS A 170 4.29 -7.99 0.50
N THR A 171 4.73 -9.21 0.76
CA THR A 171 4.09 -10.12 1.73
C THR A 171 5.10 -10.68 2.71
N ASP A 172 4.75 -10.71 3.98
CA ASP A 172 5.51 -11.43 5.02
C ASP A 172 4.90 -12.82 5.17
N MET A 173 5.33 -13.74 4.32
CA MET A 173 4.73 -15.06 4.14
C MET A 173 5.83 -16.12 4.11
N PRO A 174 5.75 -17.15 4.97
CA PRO A 174 6.69 -18.26 4.89
C PRO A 174 6.44 -19.02 3.58
N LEU A 175 7.47 -19.14 2.75
CA LEU A 175 7.45 -20.01 1.58
C LEU A 175 8.27 -21.26 1.88
N ALA A 176 7.85 -22.42 1.39
CA ALA A 176 8.63 -23.65 1.53
C ALA A 176 10.03 -23.44 0.94
N GLN A 177 11.03 -24.00 1.61
CA GLN A 177 12.43 -23.85 1.22
C GLN A 177 12.99 -25.20 0.77
N GLN A 178 13.67 -25.22 -0.36
CA GLN A 178 14.38 -26.39 -0.87
C GLN A 178 15.72 -25.94 -1.45
N ASP A 179 16.82 -26.54 -1.01
CA ASP A 179 18.19 -26.25 -1.49
C ASP A 179 18.55 -24.74 -1.46
N GLY A 180 18.09 -24.03 -0.43
CA GLY A 180 18.31 -22.57 -0.27
C GLY A 180 17.50 -21.69 -1.22
N LYS A 181 16.46 -22.25 -1.85
CA LYS A 181 15.51 -21.56 -2.72
C LYS A 181 14.11 -21.62 -2.14
N ALA A 182 13.34 -20.56 -2.35
CA ALA A 182 11.91 -20.60 -2.12
C ALA A 182 11.24 -21.43 -3.21
N VAL A 183 10.41 -22.38 -2.83
CA VAL A 183 9.62 -23.23 -3.72
C VAL A 183 8.15 -23.15 -3.32
N CYS A 184 7.29 -22.86 -4.29
CA CYS A 184 5.85 -22.76 -4.06
C CYS A 184 5.11 -22.96 -5.38
N ARG A 185 3.77 -22.93 -5.34
CA ARG A 185 2.96 -22.78 -6.55
C ARG A 185 2.11 -21.53 -6.44
N ILE A 186 1.92 -20.85 -7.56
CA ILE A 186 1.05 -19.68 -7.64
C ILE A 186 0.02 -19.84 -8.75
N PHE A 187 -1.12 -19.19 -8.60
CA PHE A 187 -2.08 -18.97 -9.67
C PHE A 187 -2.54 -17.51 -9.57
N ALA A 188 -2.22 -16.70 -10.58
CA ALA A 188 -2.75 -15.35 -10.71
C ALA A 188 -3.90 -15.28 -11.70
N LYS A 189 -4.91 -14.47 -11.38
CA LYS A 189 -6.12 -14.27 -12.18
C LYS A 189 -6.54 -12.81 -12.17
N VAL A 190 -6.97 -12.31 -13.32
CA VAL A 190 -7.54 -10.98 -13.53
C VAL A 190 -8.97 -11.16 -14.02
N GLU A 191 -9.92 -10.54 -13.33
CA GLU A 191 -11.34 -10.52 -13.71
C GLU A 191 -11.82 -9.07 -13.88
N THR A 192 -12.83 -8.85 -14.72
CA THR A 192 -13.72 -7.69 -14.59
C THR A 192 -14.72 -7.94 -13.48
N LEU A 193 -15.13 -6.90 -12.76
CA LEU A 193 -16.21 -7.01 -11.76
C LEU A 193 -17.59 -6.96 -12.44
N GLU A 194 -17.77 -6.07 -13.42
CA GLU A 194 -19.04 -5.81 -14.09
C GLU A 194 -18.88 -5.68 -15.63
N PRO A 195 -19.49 -6.60 -16.43
CA PRO A 195 -19.98 -7.90 -15.99
C PRO A 195 -18.82 -8.76 -15.48
N ARG A 196 -19.09 -9.65 -14.54
CA ARG A 196 -18.05 -10.53 -13.99
C ARG A 196 -17.54 -11.51 -15.05
N ALA A 197 -16.27 -11.39 -15.43
CA ALA A 197 -15.64 -12.26 -16.42
C ALA A 197 -14.13 -12.39 -16.18
N GLU A 198 -13.57 -13.57 -16.41
CA GLU A 198 -12.11 -13.74 -16.42
C GLU A 198 -11.52 -13.09 -17.68
N VAL A 199 -10.48 -12.29 -17.49
CA VAL A 199 -9.75 -11.59 -18.56
C VAL A 199 -8.42 -12.28 -18.84
N ALA A 200 -7.69 -12.64 -17.78
CA ALA A 200 -6.39 -13.31 -17.88
C ALA A 200 -6.17 -14.24 -16.70
N SER A 201 -5.50 -15.36 -16.94
CA SER A 201 -5.11 -16.30 -15.90
C SER A 201 -3.78 -16.97 -16.25
N THR A 202 -3.00 -17.31 -15.23
CA THR A 202 -1.76 -18.08 -15.40
C THR A 202 -2.00 -19.59 -15.34
N GLY A 203 -3.11 -20.01 -14.73
CA GLY A 203 -3.20 -21.34 -14.13
C GLY A 203 -2.19 -21.52 -13.00
N TRP A 204 -2.06 -22.75 -12.49
CA TRP A 204 -1.03 -23.06 -11.50
C TRP A 204 0.37 -23.10 -12.14
N VAL A 205 1.29 -22.33 -11.58
CA VAL A 205 2.69 -22.23 -11.98
C VAL A 205 3.57 -22.66 -10.82
N ALA A 206 4.52 -23.56 -11.08
CA ALA A 206 5.55 -23.90 -10.10
C ALA A 206 6.60 -22.78 -10.06
N VAL A 207 6.93 -22.31 -8.87
CA VAL A 207 7.87 -21.21 -8.63
C VAL A 207 9.10 -21.76 -7.95
N THR A 208 10.27 -21.34 -8.42
CA THR A 208 11.55 -21.49 -7.72
C THR A 208 12.23 -20.13 -7.71
N GLY A 209 12.28 -19.50 -6.53
CA GLY A 209 12.75 -18.14 -6.34
C GLY A 209 13.95 -18.04 -5.41
N GLN A 210 14.35 -16.82 -5.10
CA GLN A 210 15.36 -16.55 -4.08
C GLN A 210 14.89 -17.09 -2.73
N GLY A 211 15.75 -17.80 -2.00
CA GLY A 211 15.42 -18.26 -0.65
C GLY A 211 15.43 -17.13 0.37
N GLU A 212 15.00 -17.43 1.58
CA GLU A 212 14.98 -16.45 2.68
C GLU A 212 16.39 -15.98 3.03
N ARG A 213 16.58 -14.66 3.09
CA ARG A 213 17.84 -14.02 3.49
C ARG A 213 17.85 -13.69 4.98
N THR A 214 19.02 -13.71 5.60
CA THR A 214 19.19 -13.38 7.03
C THR A 214 19.15 -11.89 7.35
N ARG A 215 18.91 -11.03 6.35
CA ARG A 215 18.80 -9.57 6.53
C ARG A 215 17.58 -9.24 7.40
N ALA A 216 17.71 -8.24 8.27
CA ALA A 216 16.57 -7.71 9.00
C ALA A 216 15.53 -7.10 8.04
N LYS A 217 14.25 -7.34 8.31
CA LYS A 217 13.17 -6.76 7.53
C LYS A 217 13.19 -5.24 7.66
N PRO A 218 13.10 -4.49 6.55
CA PRO A 218 12.87 -3.06 6.63
C PRO A 218 11.60 -2.78 7.43
N PRO A 219 11.54 -1.70 8.22
CA PRO A 219 10.32 -1.33 8.91
C PRO A 219 9.19 -1.11 7.91
N ILE A 220 7.97 -1.53 8.27
CA ILE A 220 6.76 -1.27 7.47
C ILE A 220 6.22 0.09 7.89
N GLY A 221 5.84 0.90 6.90
CA GLY A 221 5.38 2.25 7.13
C GLY A 221 6.56 3.20 7.38
N LEU A 222 6.40 4.38 6.82
CA LEU A 222 7.11 5.62 7.06
C LEU A 222 8.40 5.57 7.92
N GLN A 223 9.56 5.60 7.28
CA GLN A 223 10.71 6.32 7.83
C GLN A 223 10.83 7.71 7.18
N ALA A 224 9.72 8.33 6.75
CA ALA A 224 9.78 9.76 6.50
C ALA A 224 9.91 10.43 7.87
N SER A 225 11.10 10.96 8.12
CA SER A 225 11.34 11.84 9.25
C SER A 225 10.40 13.04 9.11
N ALA A 226 9.93 13.61 10.23
CA ALA A 226 9.25 14.92 10.26
C ALA A 226 10.10 16.06 9.65
N THR A 227 11.35 15.77 9.25
CA THR A 227 12.28 16.67 8.58
C THR A 227 12.29 16.52 7.05
N GLY A 228 11.32 15.84 6.45
CA GLY A 228 11.17 15.76 4.99
C GLY A 228 10.91 17.14 4.37
N LYS A 229 11.09 17.25 3.05
CA LYS A 229 10.63 18.45 2.32
C LYS A 229 9.12 18.55 2.49
N ASP A 230 8.65 19.73 2.85
CA ASP A 230 7.26 20.13 2.98
C ASP A 230 7.13 21.37 2.08
N SER A 231 6.53 21.17 0.91
CA SER A 231 6.57 22.16 -0.18
C SER A 231 5.58 23.30 -0.01
N ASP A 232 4.45 23.05 0.64
CA ASP A 232 3.42 24.06 0.87
C ASP A 232 3.42 24.61 2.31
N GLY A 233 4.19 23.98 3.21
CA GLY A 233 4.45 24.48 4.55
C GLY A 233 3.33 24.21 5.54
N ASP A 234 2.48 23.21 5.28
CA ASP A 234 1.37 22.84 6.16
C ASP A 234 1.79 21.97 7.37
N GLY A 235 3.06 21.54 7.40
CA GLY A 235 3.64 20.71 8.44
C GLY A 235 3.58 19.21 8.14
N VAL A 236 3.05 18.80 6.99
CA VAL A 236 3.01 17.41 6.50
C VAL A 236 4.06 17.26 5.40
N PRO A 237 5.12 16.46 5.58
CA PRO A 237 6.13 16.29 4.53
C PRO A 237 5.58 15.67 3.23
N ASP A 238 6.09 16.10 2.07
CA ASP A 238 5.70 15.68 0.71
C ASP A 238 5.52 14.15 0.58
N ALA A 239 6.43 13.38 1.19
CA ALA A 239 6.41 11.91 1.14
C ALA A 239 5.28 11.27 1.97
N ILE A 240 4.82 11.96 3.02
CA ILE A 240 3.61 11.59 3.76
C ILE A 240 2.39 11.87 2.87
N GLU A 241 2.35 13.04 2.25
CA GLU A 241 1.23 13.47 1.45
C GLU A 241 0.99 12.55 0.26
N GLU A 242 2.06 12.18 -0.45
CA GLU A 242 2.01 11.18 -1.51
C GLU A 242 1.45 9.83 -1.01
N LEU A 243 1.84 9.40 0.20
CA LEU A 243 1.34 8.17 0.80
C LEU A 243 -0.16 8.24 1.15
N LEU A 244 -0.60 9.38 1.67
CA LEU A 244 -1.99 9.66 2.03
C LEU A 244 -2.84 10.02 0.80
N GLY A 245 -2.20 10.24 -0.34
CA GLY A 245 -2.84 10.65 -1.59
C GLY A 245 -3.28 12.12 -1.59
N THR A 246 -2.69 12.97 -0.76
CA THR A 246 -2.84 14.44 -0.78
C THR A 246 -1.82 15.05 -1.75
N ASN A 247 -1.94 16.36 -2.00
CA ASN A 247 -1.10 17.05 -2.97
C ASN A 247 -0.05 17.89 -2.27
N ALA A 248 1.22 17.47 -2.41
CA ALA A 248 2.40 18.15 -1.86
C ALA A 248 2.74 19.52 -2.43
N ASN A 249 1.76 20.28 -2.93
CA ASN A 249 1.90 21.70 -3.24
C ASN A 249 0.63 22.46 -2.84
N PHE A 250 -0.21 21.85 -2.01
CA PHE A 250 -1.50 22.35 -1.60
C PHE A 250 -1.67 22.10 -0.10
N ALA A 251 -1.43 23.15 0.68
CA ALA A 251 -1.51 23.10 2.13
C ALA A 251 -2.90 22.62 2.59
N GLU A 252 -2.94 21.54 3.35
CA GLU A 252 -4.19 20.96 3.80
C GLU A 252 -4.81 21.79 4.93
N PRO A 253 -6.14 22.03 4.91
CA PRO A 253 -6.81 22.89 5.88
C PRO A 253 -7.08 22.14 7.19
N LEU A 254 -6.01 21.73 7.90
CA LEU A 254 -6.11 21.01 9.16
C LEU A 254 -6.48 21.96 10.31
N GLU A 255 -7.71 21.80 10.83
CA GLU A 255 -8.22 22.57 11.96
C GLU A 255 -7.99 21.83 13.27
N LEU A 256 -7.51 22.53 14.31
CA LEU A 256 -7.41 21.98 15.66
C LEU A 256 -8.82 21.76 16.23
N VAL A 257 -9.21 20.50 16.38
CA VAL A 257 -10.53 20.11 16.91
C VAL A 257 -10.50 19.70 18.38
N HIS A 258 -9.33 19.34 18.90
CA HIS A 258 -9.17 19.01 20.31
C HIS A 258 -7.74 19.27 20.80
N ASP A 259 -7.60 19.76 22.03
CA ASP A 259 -6.33 20.00 22.73
C ASP A 259 -6.49 19.52 24.18
N ASP A 260 -6.01 18.31 24.46
CA ASP A 260 -5.99 17.70 25.80
C ASP A 260 -4.79 18.19 26.62
N LYS A 261 -3.84 18.86 25.96
CA LYS A 261 -2.52 19.24 26.46
C LYS A 261 -1.67 18.03 26.82
N LEU A 262 -0.40 18.28 27.15
CA LEU A 262 0.47 17.25 27.69
C LEU A 262 0.23 17.08 29.19
N MET A 263 0.60 15.92 29.74
CA MET A 263 0.57 15.69 31.19
C MET A 263 1.34 16.76 31.96
N ALA A 264 2.50 17.21 31.43
CA ALA A 264 3.30 18.27 32.03
C ALA A 264 2.56 19.62 32.06
N ASP A 265 1.64 19.84 31.12
CA ASP A 265 0.88 21.08 30.90
C ASP A 265 -0.54 21.01 31.46
N GLY A 266 -0.86 19.94 32.20
CA GLY A 266 -2.06 19.83 33.01
C GLY A 266 -3.11 18.83 32.51
N ASP A 267 -2.78 17.95 31.57
CA ASP A 267 -3.64 16.81 31.27
C ASP A 267 -3.83 15.91 32.51
N LYS A 268 -5.08 15.53 32.74
CA LYS A 268 -5.53 14.68 33.85
C LYS A 268 -6.14 13.36 33.38
N THR A 269 -6.27 13.14 32.07
CA THR A 269 -6.86 11.94 31.49
C THR A 269 -5.84 10.78 31.44
N VAL A 270 -4.54 11.08 31.45
CA VAL A 270 -3.48 10.06 31.50
C VAL A 270 -3.53 9.16 32.75
N ASN A 271 -3.32 7.86 32.52
CA ASN A 271 -3.03 6.92 33.59
C ASN A 271 -1.58 7.08 34.07
N LYS A 272 -1.41 7.77 35.20
CA LYS A 272 -0.08 8.09 35.78
C LYS A 272 0.82 6.87 36.02
N ALA A 273 0.25 5.70 36.30
CA ALA A 273 1.05 4.51 36.58
C ALA A 273 1.69 3.91 35.32
N ASN A 274 1.12 4.18 34.15
CA ASN A 274 1.57 3.66 32.86
C ASN A 274 1.91 4.79 31.87
N TYR A 275 2.22 5.97 32.38
CA TYR A 275 2.48 7.16 31.56
C TYR A 275 3.76 7.01 30.74
N SER A 276 3.69 7.43 29.48
CA SER A 276 4.83 7.71 28.62
C SER A 276 4.48 8.86 27.69
N ALA A 277 5.36 9.85 27.53
CA ALA A 277 5.13 11.00 26.64
C ALA A 277 4.80 10.56 25.20
N GLU A 278 5.44 9.48 24.73
CA GLU A 278 5.22 8.84 23.43
C GLU A 278 3.77 8.33 23.21
N ARG A 279 3.00 8.14 24.28
CA ARG A 279 1.59 7.66 24.25
C ARG A 279 0.61 8.66 24.85
N ASP A 280 1.10 9.86 25.15
CA ASP A 280 0.33 10.98 25.68
C ASP A 280 -0.25 11.76 24.49
N ILE A 281 -1.54 11.60 24.21
CA ILE A 281 -2.19 12.30 23.08
C ILE A 281 -2.42 13.75 23.51
N SER A 282 -1.92 14.70 22.71
CA SER A 282 -2.04 16.12 23.05
C SER A 282 -3.07 16.84 22.22
N LYS A 283 -3.03 16.68 20.89
CA LYS A 283 -3.88 17.44 19.98
C LYS A 283 -4.44 16.59 18.85
N PHE A 284 -5.63 16.97 18.40
CA PHE A 284 -6.26 16.42 17.21
C PHE A 284 -6.51 17.55 16.22
N TYR A 285 -6.07 17.32 15.00
CA TYR A 285 -6.37 18.14 13.85
C TYR A 285 -7.19 17.35 12.85
N PHE A 286 -8.09 18.04 12.16
CA PHE A 286 -9.02 17.45 11.21
C PHE A 286 -9.22 18.39 10.02
N GLY A 287 -9.23 17.84 8.80
CA GLY A 287 -9.50 18.60 7.59
C GLY A 287 -10.10 17.75 6.49
N ASN A 288 -10.96 18.35 5.67
CA ASN A 288 -11.39 17.75 4.40
C ASN A 288 -10.35 18.05 3.33
N VAL A 289 -9.80 17.01 2.70
CA VAL A 289 -8.67 17.15 1.76
C VAL A 289 -9.10 16.87 0.31
N ALA A 290 -10.22 16.17 0.10
CA ALA A 290 -10.88 16.04 -1.19
C ALA A 290 -12.21 15.30 -1.04
N GLU A 291 -13.33 15.81 -1.57
CA GLU A 291 -14.63 15.11 -1.60
C GLU A 291 -14.98 14.42 -0.26
N ASP A 292 -15.02 13.08 -0.24
CA ASP A 292 -15.32 12.22 0.91
C ASP A 292 -14.07 11.79 1.71
N ARG A 293 -12.91 12.37 1.40
CA ARG A 293 -11.64 12.14 2.08
C ARG A 293 -11.36 13.20 3.14
N TYR A 294 -11.07 12.69 4.33
CA TYR A 294 -10.71 13.50 5.48
C TYR A 294 -9.36 13.04 6.04
N LEU A 295 -8.56 14.01 6.46
CA LEU A 295 -7.27 13.78 7.10
C LEU A 295 -7.39 14.08 8.60
N TRP A 296 -6.84 13.18 9.40
CA TRP A 296 -6.69 13.34 10.84
C TRP A 296 -5.20 13.37 11.17
N CYS A 297 -4.75 14.40 11.86
CA CYS A 297 -3.41 14.46 12.42
C CYS A 297 -3.52 14.46 13.95
N ILE A 298 -2.84 13.50 14.59
CA ILE A 298 -2.86 13.31 16.05
C ILE A 298 -1.45 13.54 16.56
N GLU A 299 -1.29 14.55 17.42
CA GLU A 299 -0.02 14.84 18.07
C GLU A 299 0.11 14.09 19.39
N PHE A 300 1.33 13.65 19.68
CA PHE A 300 1.70 13.02 20.94
C PHE A 300 2.78 13.84 21.64
N GLY A 301 2.97 13.62 22.94
CA GLY A 301 4.05 14.24 23.73
C GLY A 301 5.47 13.81 23.37
N GLY A 302 5.62 12.84 22.49
CA GLY A 302 6.88 12.38 21.92
C GLY A 302 6.63 11.50 20.70
N ASP A 303 7.70 10.91 20.16
CA ASP A 303 7.59 10.02 19.00
C ASP A 303 6.74 8.79 19.32
N TYR A 304 5.63 8.61 18.59
CA TYR A 304 4.71 7.51 18.85
C TYR A 304 5.42 6.14 18.69
N PRO A 305 5.38 5.25 19.70
CA PRO A 305 6.12 4.01 19.65
C PRO A 305 5.31 3.01 18.83
N ARG A 306 5.82 2.58 17.67
CA ARG A 306 5.05 1.64 16.82
C ARG A 306 4.92 0.24 17.43
N ALA A 307 6.00 -0.27 18.02
CA ALA A 307 6.01 -1.58 18.63
C ALA A 307 5.25 -1.59 19.95
N ASN A 308 4.54 -2.69 20.23
CA ASN A 308 3.77 -2.87 21.47
C ASN A 308 2.75 -1.74 21.74
N SER A 309 2.22 -1.14 20.68
CA SER A 309 1.24 -0.06 20.78
C SER A 309 0.00 -0.38 19.97
N ASN A 310 -1.12 0.08 20.51
CA ASN A 310 -2.42 0.02 19.88
C ASN A 310 -3.07 1.40 20.09
N PHE A 311 -3.14 2.18 19.02
CA PHE A 311 -3.90 3.42 18.98
C PHE A 311 -5.21 3.15 18.24
N ILE A 312 -6.33 3.58 18.82
CA ILE A 312 -7.65 3.44 18.21
C ILE A 312 -8.35 4.80 18.24
N LEU A 313 -8.80 5.25 17.09
CA LEU A 313 -9.67 6.40 16.92
C LEU A 313 -11.09 5.88 16.63
N TYR A 314 -12.02 6.24 17.51
CA TYR A 314 -13.45 5.95 17.34
C TYR A 314 -14.14 7.18 16.77
N LEU A 315 -14.74 7.04 15.59
CA LEU A 315 -15.43 8.11 14.88
C LEU A 315 -16.92 7.81 14.83
N ASP A 316 -17.70 8.71 15.42
CA ASP A 316 -19.12 8.86 15.19
C ASP A 316 -19.29 9.86 14.04
N ALA A 317 -19.57 9.35 12.84
CA ALA A 317 -19.58 10.12 11.60
C ALA A 317 -20.97 10.65 11.24
N ASP A 318 -22.03 9.97 11.70
CA ASP A 318 -23.41 10.45 11.57
C ASP A 318 -23.89 11.29 12.77
N ASN A 319 -23.08 11.36 13.84
CA ASN A 319 -23.34 12.09 15.08
C ASN A 319 -24.64 11.62 15.76
N ASP A 320 -24.92 10.32 15.71
CA ASP A 320 -26.02 9.65 16.42
C ASP A 320 -25.50 8.50 17.30
N GLU A 321 -25.43 8.73 18.61
CA GLU A 321 -25.00 7.72 19.59
C GLU A 321 -25.83 6.41 19.58
N LYS A 322 -26.99 6.39 18.90
CA LYS A 322 -27.85 5.21 18.75
C LYS A 322 -27.51 4.36 17.54
N THR A 323 -26.81 4.88 16.54
CA THR A 323 -26.35 4.15 15.36
C THR A 323 -24.97 3.52 15.65
N GLY A 324 -24.30 2.96 14.64
CA GLY A 324 -22.98 2.34 14.78
C GLY A 324 -22.82 1.30 15.90
N ARG A 325 -21.58 1.19 16.40
CA ARG A 325 -21.15 0.26 17.46
C ARG A 325 -22.01 0.40 18.73
N LYS A 326 -22.28 -0.72 19.41
CA LYS A 326 -23.16 -0.74 20.60
C LYS A 326 -22.46 -0.86 21.96
N ALA A 327 -21.22 -1.33 22.00
CA ALA A 327 -20.50 -1.61 23.25
C ALA A 327 -19.11 -0.99 23.29
N GLY A 328 -18.69 -0.48 24.46
CA GLY A 328 -17.38 0.14 24.69
C GLY A 328 -17.31 1.61 24.24
N ALA A 329 -17.72 1.89 23.01
CA ALA A 329 -17.87 3.24 22.45
C ALA A 329 -19.15 3.28 21.58
N PRO A 330 -20.33 3.55 22.18
CA PRO A 330 -21.59 3.66 21.44
C PRO A 330 -21.56 4.78 20.40
N GLY A 331 -22.26 4.63 19.27
CA GLY A 331 -22.32 5.64 18.19
C GLY A 331 -21.16 5.60 17.20
N THR A 332 -20.16 4.74 17.40
CA THR A 332 -19.01 4.68 16.46
C THR A 332 -19.42 4.05 15.13
N ASP A 333 -19.30 4.79 14.04
CA ASP A 333 -19.40 4.30 12.67
C ASP A 333 -18.07 3.74 12.15
N TYR A 334 -16.96 4.38 12.49
CA TYR A 334 -15.62 3.94 12.07
C TYR A 334 -14.68 3.80 13.26
N MET A 335 -14.09 2.62 13.42
CA MET A 335 -12.98 2.37 14.32
C MET A 335 -11.71 2.29 13.50
N LEU A 336 -10.87 3.31 13.55
CA LEU A 336 -9.56 3.35 12.87
C LEU A 336 -8.48 2.96 13.86
N GLY A 337 -7.54 2.10 13.46
CA GLY A 337 -6.54 1.54 14.35
C GLY A 337 -5.14 1.58 13.77
N LEU A 338 -4.16 1.82 14.64
CA LEU A 338 -2.73 1.60 14.38
C LEU A 338 -2.21 0.63 15.44
N SER A 339 -1.92 -0.60 15.03
CA SER A 339 -1.44 -1.67 15.93
C SER A 339 -0.15 -2.26 15.39
N GLU A 340 0.90 -2.27 16.22
CA GLU A 340 2.25 -2.73 15.84
C GLU A 340 2.80 -2.08 14.54
N GLY A 341 2.40 -0.83 14.26
CA GLY A 341 2.76 -0.10 13.04
C GLY A 341 1.93 -0.45 11.80
N GLY A 342 0.97 -1.38 11.91
CA GLY A 342 -0.01 -1.67 10.86
C GLY A 342 -1.28 -0.85 11.03
N ALA A 343 -1.72 -0.19 9.96
CA ALA A 343 -3.02 0.47 9.91
C ALA A 343 -4.14 -0.56 9.66
N GLY A 344 -5.28 -0.35 10.31
CA GLY A 344 -6.49 -1.14 10.09
C GLY A 344 -7.73 -0.35 10.48
N GLY A 345 -8.90 -0.94 10.26
CA GLY A 345 -10.12 -0.37 10.79
C GLY A 345 -11.33 -1.27 10.60
N THR A 346 -12.45 -0.80 11.12
CA THR A 346 -13.73 -1.51 11.07
C THR A 346 -14.83 -0.46 10.91
N ALA A 347 -15.73 -0.66 9.95
CA ALA A 347 -16.94 0.13 9.83
C ALA A 347 -18.12 -0.60 10.48
N PHE A 348 -19.06 0.17 11.01
CA PHE A 348 -20.29 -0.31 11.63
C PHE A 348 -21.49 0.28 10.89
N ALA A 349 -22.46 -0.57 10.55
CA ALA A 349 -23.76 -0.14 10.07
C ALA A 349 -24.57 0.48 11.22
N PRO A 350 -25.67 1.22 10.93
CA PRO A 350 -26.51 1.83 11.97
C PRO A 350 -27.06 0.84 13.02
N ASN A 351 -27.27 -0.42 12.64
CA ASN A 351 -27.71 -1.48 13.55
C ASN A 351 -26.58 -2.05 14.44
N GLY A 352 -25.33 -1.66 14.20
CA GLY A 352 -24.13 -2.11 14.92
C GLY A 352 -23.42 -3.31 14.30
N ASP A 353 -23.89 -3.81 13.16
CA ASP A 353 -23.21 -4.88 12.43
C ASP A 353 -21.93 -4.36 11.78
N THR A 354 -20.88 -5.18 11.76
CA THR A 354 -19.65 -4.85 11.03
C THR A 354 -19.90 -4.89 9.53
N VAL A 355 -19.44 -3.86 8.83
CA VAL A 355 -19.46 -3.78 7.36
C VAL A 355 -18.04 -3.51 6.83
N PRO A 356 -17.78 -3.81 5.54
CA PRO A 356 -16.51 -3.44 4.92
C PRO A 356 -16.25 -1.93 5.03
N LEU A 357 -14.99 -1.55 5.24
CA LEU A 357 -14.58 -0.16 5.10
C LEU A 357 -14.76 0.27 3.62
N PRO A 358 -15.23 1.51 3.38
CA PRO A 358 -15.35 2.06 2.03
C PRO A 358 -14.01 2.19 1.31
#